data_AF-A0A9E9P3G6-F1
#
_entry.id   AF-A0A9E9P3G6-F1
#
_cell.length_a   1.000
_cell.length_b   1.000
_cell.length_c   1.000
_cell.angle_alpha   90.00
_cell.angle_beta   90.00
_cell.angle_gamma   90.00
#
_symmetry.space_group_name_H-M   'P 1'
#
loop_
_entity.id
_entity.type
_entity.pdbx_description
1 polymer ?
#
loop_
_entity_poly.entity_id
_entity_poly.type
_entity_poly.pdbx_seq_one_letter_code
_entity_poly.pdbx_strand_id
1 'polypeptide(L)' 'MLEWTTAGRNGMGVIVHHTDARREYAYDRLSGMGTLKKALDDASRQGWIVVDMKRDWQTIFPEK' A
#
# COMPACT_ATOMS: atom_id res chain seq x y z
N MET A 1 0.95 10.85 -8.44
CA MET A 1 0.35 11.52 -7.26
C MET A 1 1.26 11.38 -6.05
N LEU A 2 1.58 10.17 -5.59
CA LEU A 2 2.49 9.94 -4.45
C LEU A 2 3.90 10.54 -4.65
N GLU A 3 4.48 10.38 -5.85
CA GLU A 3 5.77 10.99 -6.21
C GLU A 3 5.79 12.51 -6.08
N TRP A 4 4.69 13.18 -6.41
CA TRP A 4 4.61 14.63 -6.34
C TRP A 4 4.45 15.12 -4.90
N THR A 5 3.71 14.38 -4.08
CA THR A 5 3.47 14.72 -2.67
C THR A 5 4.68 14.42 -1.78
N THR A 6 5.54 13.47 -2.16
CA THR A 6 6.78 13.15 -1.42
C THR A 6 8.02 13.82 -1.99
N ALA A 7 7.91 14.62 -3.07
CA ALA A 7 9.04 15.36 -3.62
C ALA A 7 9.51 16.53 -2.71
N GLY A 8 8.68 16.96 -1.76
CA GLY A 8 9.04 17.96 -0.74
C GLY A 8 9.68 17.35 0.50
N ARG A 9 10.39 18.15 1.30
CA ARG A 9 11.21 17.69 2.44
C ARG A 9 10.42 16.99 3.57
N ASN A 10 9.11 17.22 3.66
CA ASN A 10 8.25 16.72 4.75
C ASN A 10 7.09 15.83 4.25
N GLY A 11 7.18 15.27 3.03
CA GLY A 11 6.14 14.38 2.51
C GLY A 11 6.35 12.94 2.97
N MET A 12 5.29 12.30 3.48
CA MET A 12 5.30 10.87 3.82
C MET A 12 4.43 10.10 2.81
N GLY A 13 5.00 9.08 2.18
CA GLY A 13 4.29 8.17 1.29
C GLY A 13 4.03 6.84 1.97
N VAL A 14 2.76 6.41 1.98
CA VAL A 14 2.35 5.11 2.50
C VAL A 14 1.48 4.40 1.47
N ILE A 15 1.75 3.13 1.24
CA ILE A 15 0.99 2.24 0.37
C ILE A 15 0.44 1.11 1.23
N VAL A 16 -0.89 0.95 1.23
CA VAL A 16 -1.53 -0.20 1.86
C VAL A 16 -1.61 -1.32 0.82
N HIS A 17 -0.90 -2.41 1.08
CA HIS A 17 -0.92 -3.61 0.26
C HIS A 17 -1.97 -4.58 0.82
N HIS A 18 -3.05 -4.72 0.05
CA HIS A 18 -4.17 -5.59 0.34
C HIS A 18 -3.81 -7.06 0.10
N THR A 19 -3.17 -7.68 1.10
CA THR A 19 -2.67 -9.07 1.07
C THR A 19 -3.58 -10.06 1.79
N ASP A 20 -4.60 -9.57 2.50
CA ASP A 20 -5.42 -10.40 3.37
C ASP A 20 -6.74 -10.81 2.74
N ALA A 21 -6.72 -11.89 1.94
CA ALA A 21 -7.92 -12.46 1.31
C ALA A 21 -8.94 -13.07 2.29
N ARG A 22 -8.58 -13.22 3.59
CA ARG A 22 -9.42 -13.89 4.58
C ARG A 22 -10.23 -12.89 5.40
N ARG A 23 -9.57 -11.83 5.85
CA ARG A 23 -10.19 -10.75 6.62
C ARG A 23 -10.69 -9.62 5.71
N GLU A 24 -10.20 -9.54 4.48
CA GLU A 24 -10.56 -8.53 3.50
C GLU A 24 -10.41 -9.10 2.06
N TYR A 25 -10.37 -8.25 1.04
CA TYR A 25 -10.09 -8.65 -0.33
C TYR A 25 -8.58 -8.59 -0.60
N ALA A 26 -7.99 -9.64 -1.16
CA ALA A 26 -6.62 -9.56 -1.66
C ALA A 26 -6.61 -9.13 -3.13
N TYR A 27 -6.03 -7.96 -3.39
CA TYR A 27 -5.77 -7.48 -4.74
C TYR A 27 -4.26 -7.36 -4.94
N ASP A 28 -3.68 -8.35 -5.60
CA ASP A 28 -2.27 -8.35 -5.99
C ASP A 28 -2.11 -7.82 -7.43
N ARG A 29 -0.86 -7.76 -7.92
CA ARG A 29 -0.34 -7.32 -9.22
C ARG A 29 -1.09 -7.79 -10.48
N LEU A 30 -2.01 -8.75 -10.36
CA LEU A 30 -2.87 -9.27 -11.45
C LEU A 30 -4.24 -8.61 -11.52
N SER A 31 -4.61 -7.82 -10.52
CA SER A 31 -5.80 -6.96 -10.58
C SER A 31 -5.49 -5.88 -11.61
N GLY A 32 -6.25 -5.79 -12.72
CA GLY A 32 -5.97 -4.93 -13.89
C GLY A 32 -5.80 -3.42 -13.66
N MET A 33 -5.66 -2.96 -12.41
CA MET A 33 -5.26 -1.63 -11.99
C MET A 33 -3.71 -1.53 -11.98
N GLY A 34 -3.12 -1.31 -13.16
CA GLY A 34 -1.66 -1.21 -13.37
C GLY A 34 -0.91 -0.14 -12.56
N THR A 35 -1.60 0.69 -11.78
CA THR A 35 -1.02 1.75 -10.97
C THR A 35 -0.32 1.23 -9.70
N LEU A 36 -0.84 0.17 -9.07
CA LEU A 36 -0.29 -0.31 -7.80
C LEU A 36 1.05 -1.03 -7.99
N LYS A 37 1.22 -1.80 -9.08
CA LYS A 37 2.47 -2.51 -9.38
C LYS A 37 3.67 -1.56 -9.47
N LYS A 38 3.54 -0.48 -10.25
CA LYS A 38 4.60 0.51 -10.39
C LYS A 38 4.90 1.21 -9.07
N ALA A 39 3.87 1.58 -8.30
CA ALA A 39 4.04 2.23 -7.00
C ALA A 39 4.74 1.31 -5.98
N LEU A 40 4.44 0.01 -5.98
CA LEU A 40 5.10 -0.99 -5.13
C LEU A 40 6.58 -1.17 -5.49
N ASP A 41 6.90 -1.20 -6.79
CA ASP A 41 8.28 -1.34 -7.25
C ASP A 41 9.08 -0.04 -6.96
N ASP A 42 8.45 1.14 -7.09
CA ASP A 42 9.05 2.45 -6.79
C ASP A 42 9.16 2.75 -5.28
N ALA A 43 8.36 2.08 -4.43
CA ALA A 43 8.30 2.37 -2.99
C ALA A 43 9.67 2.25 -2.30
N SER A 44 10.42 1.19 -2.59
CA SER A 44 11.75 1.00 -2.03
C SER A 44 12.74 2.09 -2.47
N ARG A 45 12.58 2.62 -3.69
CA ARG A 45 13.45 3.66 -4.26
C ARG A 45 13.13 5.04 -3.71
N GLN A 46 11.85 5.31 -3.48
CA GLN A 46 11.35 6.60 -3.02
C GLN A 46 11.23 6.69 -1.48
N GLY A 47 11.53 5.61 -0.76
CA GLY A 47 11.42 5.54 0.70
C GLY A 47 9.97 5.51 1.21
N TRP A 48 9.02 5.09 0.37
CA TRP A 48 7.63 4.96 0.78
C TRP A 48 7.44 3.69 1.60
N ILE A 49 6.60 3.79 2.62
CA ILE A 49 6.27 2.68 3.50
C ILE A 49 5.22 1.82 2.82
N VAL A 50 5.47 0.53 2.69
CA VAL A 50 4.48 -0.45 2.24
C VAL A 50 3.99 -1.22 3.45
N VAL A 51 2.69 -1.15 3.71
CA VAL A 51 2.02 -1.82 4.82
C VAL A 51 1.35 -3.08 4.28
N ASP A 52 1.66 -4.24 4.85
CA ASP A 52 1.04 -5.52 4.50
C ASP A 52 -0.17 -5.75 5.42
N MET A 53 -1.39 -5.65 4.88
CA MET A 53 -2.59 -5.75 5.72
C MET A 53 -2.69 -7.08 6.49
N LYS A 54 -2.21 -8.17 5.90
CA LYS A 54 -2.24 -9.48 6.53
C LYS A 54 -1.28 -9.57 7.72
N ARG A 55 -0.11 -8.95 7.62
CA ARG A 55 0.96 -9.07 8.63
C ARG A 55 0.94 -7.96 9.67
N ASP A 56 0.65 -6.74 9.24
CA ASP A 56 0.91 -5.54 10.05
C ASP A 56 -0.34 -5.08 10.79
N TRP A 57 -1.55 -5.44 10.33
CA TRP A 57 -2.80 -5.02 10.95
C TRP A 57 -3.36 -6.12 11.85
N GLN A 58 -3.60 -5.78 13.12
CA GLN A 58 -4.28 -6.65 14.07
C GLN A 58 -5.79 -6.73 13.79
N THR A 59 -6.41 -5.59 13.47
CA THR A 59 -7.85 -5.47 13.23
C THR A 59 -8.08 -4.76 11.89
N ILE A 60 -8.97 -5.31 11.06
CA ILE A 60 -9.32 -4.73 9.74
C ILE A 60 -10.58 -3.86 9.83
N PHE A 61 -11.62 -4.34 10.52
CA PHE A 61 -12.88 -3.64 10.69
C PHE A 61 -13.14 -3.39 12.18
N PRO A 62 -13.74 -2.24 12.55
CA PRO A 62 -14.10 -1.98 13.94
C PRO A 62 -15.16 -2.97 14.45
N GLU A 63 -15.21 -3.16 15.78
CA GLU A 63 -16.33 -3.85 16.42
C GLU A 63 -17.63 -3.06 16.21
N LYS A 64 -18.74 -3.79 16.10
CA LYS A 64 -20.07 -3.21 15.84
C LYS A 64 -20.61 -2.43 17.03
#